data_AF-A0A4Q9FC86-F1
#
_entry.id   AF-A0A4Q9FC86-F1
#
_cell.length_a   1.000
_cell.length_b   1.000
_cell.length_c   1.000
_cell.angle_alpha   90.00
_cell.angle_beta   90.00
_cell.angle_gamma   90.00
#
_symmetry.space_group_name_H-M   'P 1'
#
loop_
_entity.id
_entity.type
_entity.pdbx_description
1 polymer ?
#
loop_
_entity_poly.entity_id
_entity_poly.type
_entity_poly.pdbx_seq_one_letter_code
_entity_poly.pdbx_strand_id
1 'polypeptide(L)'
;MPFPLDEKYIEETESELNVKFPSEFKNRMIKSNGGELLVSDEFEFELYPFFDKSDRKRISRTCNHIGLETKNAREWDGFPENGIAIGADGFGNQLILTHIGNGNLTDELYFWNHETREMEKIAESINKLYIEKSSFWNRIKSKFNGLQT
;
A
#
# COMPACT_ATOMS: atom_id res chain seq x y z
N MET A 1 3.92 -6.82 -14.42
CA MET A 1 3.88 -8.25 -14.07
C MET A 1 4.67 -8.51 -12.80
N PRO A 2 4.02 -8.94 -11.72
CA PRO A 2 4.70 -9.36 -10.50
C PRO A 2 5.36 -10.74 -10.66
N PHE A 3 6.20 -11.12 -9.71
CA PHE A 3 6.99 -12.35 -9.74
C PHE A 3 7.35 -12.83 -8.33
N PRO A 4 7.75 -14.10 -8.14
CA PRO A 4 8.12 -14.59 -6.82
C PRO A 4 9.32 -13.87 -6.21
N LEU A 5 9.27 -13.66 -4.89
CA LEU A 5 10.26 -12.97 -4.08
C LEU A 5 10.85 -13.89 -3.01
N ASP A 6 12.14 -13.72 -2.74
CA ASP A 6 12.84 -14.33 -1.61
C ASP A 6 12.53 -13.55 -0.32
N GLU A 7 12.12 -14.23 0.76
CA GLU A 7 11.67 -13.61 2.01
C GLU A 7 12.72 -12.66 2.62
N LYS A 8 14.01 -12.89 2.38
CA LYS A 8 15.08 -11.99 2.86
C LYS A 8 14.88 -10.52 2.46
N TYR A 9 14.27 -10.24 1.30
CA TYR A 9 14.03 -8.87 0.85
C TYR A 9 12.89 -8.20 1.60
N ILE A 10 11.96 -8.99 2.14
CA ILE A 10 10.95 -8.51 3.08
C ILE A 10 11.64 -8.16 4.40
N GLU A 11 12.49 -9.04 4.93
CA GLU A 11 13.25 -8.81 6.18
C GLU A 11 14.16 -7.58 6.10
N GLU A 12 14.80 -7.36 4.94
CA GLU A 12 15.59 -6.14 4.68
C GLU A 12 14.72 -4.88 4.76
N THR A 13 13.52 -4.92 4.17
CA THR A 13 12.58 -3.78 4.18
C THR A 13 11.98 -3.55 5.57
N GLU A 14 11.65 -4.63 6.29
CA GLU A 14 11.25 -4.59 7.71
C GLU A 14 12.32 -3.91 8.57
N SER A 15 13.59 -4.27 8.35
CA SER A 15 14.73 -3.69 9.07
C SER A 15 14.95 -2.22 8.70
N GLU A 16 14.83 -1.87 7.41
CA GLU A 16 14.96 -0.50 6.91
C GLU A 16 13.90 0.44 7.50
N LEU A 17 12.64 -0.03 7.57
CA LEU A 17 11.50 0.77 8.01
C LEU A 17 11.22 0.62 9.52
N ASN A 18 11.95 -0.26 10.22
CA ASN A 18 11.73 -0.63 11.61
C ASN A 18 10.29 -1.09 11.90
N VAL A 19 9.78 -1.99 11.05
CA VAL A 19 8.43 -2.56 11.14
C VAL A 19 8.42 -4.07 10.90
N LYS A 20 7.30 -4.72 11.18
CA LYS A 20 6.98 -6.10 10.79
C LYS A 20 5.71 -6.11 9.94
N PHE A 21 5.78 -6.73 8.76
CA PHE A 21 4.63 -6.86 7.88
C PHE A 21 3.72 -8.00 8.32
N PRO A 22 2.39 -7.87 8.11
CA PRO A 22 1.44 -8.92 8.45
C PRO A 22 1.68 -10.16 7.60
N SER A 23 1.49 -11.34 8.19
CA SER A 23 1.77 -12.63 7.53
C SER A 23 0.96 -12.80 6.23
N GLU A 24 -0.29 -12.34 6.19
CA GLU A 24 -1.11 -12.42 4.98
C GLU A 24 -0.52 -11.59 3.83
N PHE A 25 -0.06 -10.36 4.13
CA PHE A 25 0.62 -9.51 3.17
C PHE A 25 1.93 -10.12 2.67
N LYS A 26 2.78 -10.61 3.59
CA LYS A 26 4.04 -11.28 3.22
C LYS A 26 3.78 -12.48 2.31
N ASN A 27 2.83 -13.34 2.66
CA ASN A 27 2.50 -14.52 1.88
C ASN A 27 2.02 -14.20 0.47
N ARG A 28 1.27 -13.10 0.29
CA ARG A 28 0.86 -12.60 -1.03
C ARG A 28 2.09 -12.12 -1.81
N MET A 29 2.95 -11.31 -1.18
CA MET A 29 4.09 -10.67 -1.83
C MET A 29 5.22 -11.65 -2.19
N ILE A 30 5.41 -12.72 -1.41
CA ILE A 30 6.32 -13.82 -1.74
C ILE A 30 5.93 -14.51 -3.04
N LYS A 31 4.62 -14.74 -3.26
CA LYS A 31 4.12 -15.38 -4.49
C LYS A 31 4.19 -14.43 -5.68
N SER A 32 3.97 -13.15 -5.43
CA SER A 32 3.75 -12.13 -6.44
C SER A 32 4.23 -10.79 -5.87
N ASN A 33 5.43 -10.34 -6.21
CA ASN A 33 5.99 -9.10 -5.67
C ASN A 33 5.44 -7.87 -6.41
N GLY A 34 4.51 -7.16 -5.79
CA GLY A 34 3.81 -6.01 -6.38
C GLY A 34 2.63 -6.39 -7.29
N GLY A 35 2.29 -5.53 -8.24
CA GLY A 35 1.15 -5.77 -9.15
C GLY A 35 -0.20 -5.39 -8.55
N GLU A 36 -1.26 -5.68 -9.27
CA GLU A 36 -2.57 -5.06 -9.02
C GLU A 36 -3.29 -5.68 -7.81
N LEU A 37 -4.01 -4.82 -7.08
CA LEU A 37 -4.95 -5.17 -6.03
C LEU A 37 -6.30 -4.48 -6.33
N LEU A 38 -7.26 -5.27 -6.81
CA LEU A 38 -8.63 -4.81 -7.01
C LEU A 38 -9.37 -4.85 -5.68
N VAL A 39 -9.62 -3.67 -5.10
CA VAL A 39 -10.44 -3.52 -3.88
C VAL A 39 -11.92 -3.53 -4.23
N SER A 40 -12.28 -3.03 -5.42
CA SER A 40 -13.62 -3.12 -5.99
C SER A 40 -13.59 -3.07 -7.51
N ASP A 41 -14.75 -3.23 -8.16
CA ASP A 41 -14.90 -3.13 -9.62
C ASP A 41 -14.43 -1.78 -10.20
N GLU A 42 -14.32 -0.75 -9.36
CA GLU A 42 -13.94 0.61 -9.77
C GLU A 42 -12.67 1.12 -9.09
N PHE A 43 -12.08 0.34 -8.18
CA PHE A 43 -10.94 0.80 -7.39
C PHE A 43 -9.83 -0.24 -7.35
N GLU A 44 -8.70 0.17 -7.92
CA GLU A 44 -7.52 -0.64 -8.14
C GLU A 44 -6.31 0.10 -7.62
N PHE A 45 -5.43 -0.62 -6.92
CA PHE A 45 -4.12 -0.12 -6.53
C PHE A 45 -3.05 -0.96 -7.20
N GLU A 46 -2.02 -0.31 -7.73
CA GLU A 46 -0.76 -0.96 -8.05
C GLU A 46 0.07 -1.07 -6.76
N LEU A 47 0.31 -2.30 -6.32
CA LEU A 47 1.15 -2.55 -5.15
C LEU A 47 2.62 -2.29 -5.46
N TYR A 48 3.27 -1.55 -4.58
CA TYR A 48 4.71 -1.38 -4.63
C TYR A 48 5.40 -2.71 -4.30
N PRO A 49 6.42 -3.11 -5.08
CA PRO A 49 7.19 -4.30 -4.76
C PRO A 49 8.10 -4.07 -3.53
N PHE A 50 8.54 -5.15 -2.92
CA PHE A 50 9.78 -5.16 -2.14
C PHE A 50 10.99 -5.07 -3.06
N PHE A 51 12.07 -4.45 -2.59
CA PHE A 51 13.25 -4.22 -3.41
C PHE A 51 14.05 -5.51 -3.61
N ASP A 52 13.98 -6.10 -4.81
CA ASP A 52 14.67 -7.34 -5.15
C ASP A 52 16.01 -7.02 -5.81
N LYS A 53 17.08 -7.22 -5.04
CA LYS A 53 18.47 -6.91 -5.45
C LYS A 53 19.20 -8.09 -6.09
N SER A 54 18.50 -9.18 -6.42
CA SER A 54 19.14 -10.43 -6.87
C SER A 54 19.86 -10.31 -8.20
N ASP A 55 19.35 -9.48 -9.12
CA ASP A 55 19.97 -9.20 -10.39
C ASP A 55 19.55 -7.82 -10.93
N ARG A 56 20.25 -7.35 -11.98
CA ARG A 56 20.00 -6.01 -12.57
C ARG A 56 18.57 -5.81 -13.08
N LYS A 57 17.95 -6.87 -13.63
CA LYS A 57 16.58 -6.81 -14.15
C LYS A 57 15.58 -6.73 -12.99
N ARG A 58 15.83 -7.46 -11.89
CA ARG A 58 15.02 -7.41 -10.66
C ARG A 58 15.10 -6.05 -9.99
N ILE A 59 16.31 -5.48 -9.88
CA ILE A 59 16.55 -4.12 -9.37
C ILE A 59 15.76 -3.10 -10.18
N SER A 60 15.90 -3.13 -11.51
CA SER A 60 15.20 -2.17 -12.39
C SER A 60 13.67 -2.26 -12.30
N ARG A 61 13.12 -3.45 -12.04
CA ARG A 61 11.66 -3.66 -11.95
C ARG A 61 11.08 -3.35 -10.58
N THR A 62 11.94 -3.22 -9.56
CA THR A 62 11.53 -2.99 -8.16
C THR A 62 12.12 -1.72 -7.60
N CYS A 63 12.61 -0.80 -8.44
CA CYS A 63 13.23 0.45 -7.99
C CYS A 63 12.24 1.36 -7.26
N ASN A 64 10.95 1.31 -7.61
CA ASN A 64 9.87 2.02 -6.94
C ASN A 64 9.28 1.13 -5.82
N HIS A 65 10.12 0.77 -4.84
CA HIS A 65 9.76 -0.18 -3.79
C HIS A 65 9.10 0.46 -2.57
N ILE A 66 8.43 -0.35 -1.75
CA ILE A 66 7.75 0.05 -0.50
C ILE A 66 8.62 0.97 0.36
N GLY A 67 9.89 0.63 0.58
CA GLY A 67 10.82 1.47 1.37
C GLY A 67 11.02 2.88 0.81
N LEU A 68 11.21 3.01 -0.50
CA LEU A 68 11.38 4.31 -1.17
C LEU A 68 10.06 5.09 -1.17
N GLU A 69 8.97 4.44 -1.58
CA GLU A 69 7.67 5.10 -1.69
C GLU A 69 7.10 5.50 -0.34
N THR A 70 7.37 4.74 0.73
CA THR A 70 7.02 5.14 2.10
C THR A 70 7.81 6.37 2.53
N LYS A 71 9.11 6.47 2.21
CA LYS A 71 9.90 7.68 2.49
C LYS A 71 9.35 8.86 1.72
N ASN A 72 9.07 8.69 0.44
CA ASN A 72 8.46 9.74 -0.39
C ASN A 72 7.11 10.19 0.19
N ALA A 73 6.24 9.25 0.56
CA ALA A 73 4.92 9.55 1.09
C ALA A 73 4.99 10.31 2.43
N ARG A 74 5.98 10.00 3.29
CA ARG A 74 6.21 10.72 4.56
C ARG A 74 6.60 12.19 4.39
N GLU A 75 7.07 12.60 3.22
CA GLU A 75 7.32 14.01 2.90
C GLU A 75 6.02 14.79 2.60
N TRP A 76 4.90 14.10 2.41
CA TRP A 76 3.60 14.73 2.15
C TRP A 76 2.95 15.16 3.46
N ASP A 77 2.42 16.39 3.45
CA ASP A 77 1.68 16.93 4.59
C ASP A 77 0.45 16.07 4.91
N GLY A 78 0.37 15.59 6.15
CA GLY A 78 -0.73 14.75 6.64
C GLY A 78 -0.62 13.26 6.31
N PHE A 79 0.49 12.77 5.76
CA PHE A 79 0.73 11.32 5.70
C PHE A 79 0.98 10.76 7.11
N PRO A 80 0.36 9.64 7.50
CA PRO A 80 0.46 9.11 8.86
C PRO A 80 1.87 8.61 9.20
N GLU A 81 2.41 9.06 10.34
CA GLU A 81 3.76 8.69 10.82
C GLU A 81 3.92 7.17 11.01
N ASN A 82 2.88 6.52 11.51
CA ASN A 82 2.80 5.07 11.71
C ASN A 82 2.36 4.30 10.45
N GLY A 83 2.25 4.99 9.30
CA GLY A 83 1.83 4.42 8.03
C GLY A 83 3.00 3.96 7.16
N ILE A 84 2.77 2.88 6.42
CA ILE A 84 3.66 2.34 5.40
C ILE A 84 2.89 2.30 4.08
N ALA A 85 3.39 3.00 3.06
CA ALA A 85 2.78 3.02 1.73
C ALA A 85 3.10 1.71 1.01
N ILE A 86 2.06 0.95 0.67
CA ILE A 86 2.18 -0.37 0.03
C ILE A 86 1.65 -0.41 -1.41
N GLY A 87 1.01 0.67 -1.87
CA GLY A 87 0.58 0.82 -3.25
C GLY A 87 -0.07 2.18 -3.52
N ALA A 88 -0.38 2.46 -4.78
CA ALA A 88 -1.08 3.68 -5.18
C ALA A 88 -2.11 3.44 -6.29
N ASP A 89 -3.06 4.36 -6.41
CA ASP A 89 -4.12 4.32 -7.43
C ASP A 89 -3.75 5.04 -8.74
N GLY A 90 -2.53 5.60 -8.81
CA GLY A 90 -2.05 6.40 -9.94
C GLY A 90 -2.49 7.87 -9.94
N PHE A 91 -3.29 8.30 -8.96
CA PHE A 91 -3.77 9.69 -8.81
C PHE A 91 -3.22 10.36 -7.54
N GLY A 92 -2.14 9.82 -6.97
CA GLY A 92 -1.46 10.35 -5.78
C GLY A 92 -1.94 9.76 -4.46
N ASN A 93 -3.06 9.02 -4.45
CA ASN A 93 -3.56 8.40 -3.22
C ASN A 93 -2.78 7.12 -2.91
N GLN A 94 -2.69 6.80 -1.62
CA GLN A 94 -1.89 5.68 -1.15
C GLN A 94 -2.77 4.61 -0.51
N LEU A 95 -2.45 3.34 -0.80
CA LEU A 95 -2.84 2.21 0.01
C LEU A 95 -1.80 2.02 1.10
N ILE A 96 -2.23 1.97 2.35
CA ILE A 96 -1.32 1.92 3.50
C ILE A 96 -1.65 0.80 4.48
N LEU A 97 -0.61 0.31 5.15
CA LEU A 97 -0.69 -0.47 6.39
C LEU A 97 -0.27 0.43 7.56
N THR A 98 -0.76 0.15 8.77
CA THR A 98 -0.42 0.95 9.95
C THR A 98 -0.09 0.08 11.16
N HIS A 99 0.57 0.66 12.17
CA HIS A 99 0.84 0.03 13.47
C HIS A 99 0.47 0.98 14.62
N ILE A 100 0.28 0.44 15.83
CA ILE A 100 -0.07 1.24 17.03
C ILE A 100 1.17 1.77 17.79
N GLY A 101 2.26 2.03 17.09
CA GLY A 101 3.54 2.45 17.68
C GLY A 101 4.51 1.33 18.10
N ASN A 102 4.15 0.06 17.93
CA ASN A 102 5.02 -1.10 18.26
C ASN A 102 5.82 -1.65 17.06
N GLY A 103 5.74 -1.01 15.89
CA GLY A 103 6.33 -1.48 14.63
C GLY A 103 5.63 -2.70 14.00
N ASN A 104 4.68 -3.35 14.66
CA ASN A 104 3.95 -4.47 14.09
C ASN A 104 2.73 -3.96 13.32
N LEU A 105 2.78 -4.02 12.00
CA LEU A 105 1.69 -3.59 11.15
C LEU A 105 0.46 -4.51 11.35
N THR A 106 -0.73 -3.93 11.33
CA THR A 106 -2.00 -4.67 11.32
C THR A 106 -2.30 -5.18 9.91
N ASP A 107 -3.14 -6.21 9.79
CA ASP A 107 -3.59 -6.70 8.48
C ASP A 107 -4.50 -5.69 7.76
N GLU A 108 -5.10 -4.75 8.50
CA GLU A 108 -6.09 -3.80 7.99
C GLU A 108 -5.49 -2.89 6.92
N LEU A 109 -6.21 -2.76 5.80
CA LEU A 109 -5.83 -1.86 4.71
C LEU A 109 -6.55 -0.53 4.84
N TYR A 110 -5.81 0.54 4.64
CA TYR A 110 -6.36 1.90 4.64
C TYR A 110 -6.09 2.59 3.31
N PHE A 111 -7.05 3.41 2.89
CA PHE A 111 -6.88 4.41 1.85
C PHE A 111 -6.47 5.73 2.50
N TRP A 112 -5.43 6.37 1.98
CA TRP A 112 -5.07 7.74 2.32
C TRP A 112 -5.24 8.64 1.10
N ASN A 113 -6.06 9.67 1.26
CA ASN A 113 -6.34 10.66 0.22
C ASN A 113 -5.35 11.82 0.32
N HIS A 114 -4.62 12.09 -0.76
CA HIS A 114 -3.57 13.11 -0.74
C HIS A 114 -4.10 14.56 -0.73
N GLU A 115 -5.32 14.78 -1.22
CA GLU A 115 -5.95 16.11 -1.27
C GLU A 115 -6.56 16.47 0.08
N THR A 116 -7.27 15.52 0.70
CA THR A 116 -7.98 15.75 1.96
C THR A 116 -7.16 15.40 3.19
N ARG A 117 -6.07 14.63 3.01
CA ARG A 117 -5.20 14.09 4.08
C ARG A 117 -5.95 13.14 5.03
N GLU A 118 -7.12 12.68 4.62
CA GLU A 118 -7.94 11.77 5.41
C GLU A 118 -7.52 10.32 5.14
N MET A 119 -7.58 9.51 6.19
CA MET A 119 -7.33 8.08 6.14
C MET A 119 -8.61 7.32 6.48
N GLU A 120 -8.93 6.28 5.71
CA GLU A 120 -10.11 5.45 5.94
C GLU A 120 -9.80 3.97 5.74
N LYS A 121 -10.32 3.10 6.62
CA LYS A 121 -10.16 1.65 6.52
C LYS A 121 -11.01 1.13 5.36
N ILE A 122 -10.40 0.34 4.47
CA ILE A 122 -11.08 -0.20 3.27
C ILE A 122 -11.12 -1.73 3.22
N ALA A 123 -10.29 -2.42 4.02
CA ALA A 123 -10.33 -3.88 4.12
C ALA A 123 -9.81 -4.38 5.47
N GLU A 124 -10.22 -5.58 5.85
CA GLU A 124 -9.72 -6.27 7.06
C GLU A 124 -8.35 -6.91 6.82
N SER A 125 -8.09 -7.34 5.59
CA SER A 125 -6.79 -7.83 5.16
C SER A 125 -6.65 -7.81 3.64
N ILE A 126 -5.43 -8.07 3.15
CA ILE A 126 -5.18 -8.25 1.71
C ILE A 126 -5.97 -9.42 1.09
N ASN A 127 -6.42 -10.38 1.91
CA ASN A 127 -7.25 -11.51 1.45
C ASN A 127 -8.75 -11.29 1.69
N LYS A 128 -9.12 -10.32 2.52
CA LYS A 128 -10.50 -10.00 2.92
C LYS A 128 -10.84 -8.57 2.53
N LEU A 129 -10.94 -8.35 1.22
CA LEU A 129 -11.36 -7.10 0.63
C LEU A 129 -12.89 -7.00 0.82
N TYR A 130 -13.31 -6.27 1.87
CA TYR A 130 -14.72 -6.02 2.12
C TYR A 130 -15.19 -4.82 1.30
N ILE A 131 -16.32 -4.99 0.63
CA ILE A 131 -17.17 -3.87 0.24
C ILE A 131 -18.47 -4.08 1.00
N GLU A 132 -18.61 -3.46 2.17
CA GLU A 132 -19.95 -2.92 2.42
C GLU A 132 -20.16 -1.84 1.36
N LYS A 133 -21.32 -1.84 0.70
CA LYS A 133 -21.80 -0.70 -0.09
C LYS A 133 -21.98 0.49 0.86
N SER A 134 -20.86 1.02 1.34
CA SER A 134 -20.79 2.07 2.32
C SER A 134 -21.01 3.40 1.61
N SER A 135 -21.68 4.31 2.31
CA SER A 135 -21.73 5.74 1.97
C SER A 135 -20.35 6.35 1.66
N PHE A 136 -19.26 5.69 2.10
CA PHE A 136 -17.88 5.99 1.76
C PHE A 136 -17.61 6.13 0.27
N TRP A 137 -17.98 5.13 -0.55
CA TRP A 137 -17.70 5.18 -1.99
C TRP A 137 -18.52 6.27 -2.68
N ASN A 138 -19.74 6.52 -2.20
CA ASN A 138 -20.53 7.66 -2.68
C ASN A 138 -19.87 8.99 -2.28
N ARG A 139 -19.26 9.08 -1.09
CA ARG A 139 -18.51 10.26 -0.63
C ARG A 139 -17.23 10.48 -1.42
N ILE A 140 -16.46 9.43 -1.67
CA ILE A 140 -15.26 9.45 -2.53
C ILE A 140 -15.64 9.88 -3.94
N LYS A 141 -16.58 9.18 -4.60
CA LYS A 141 -17.05 9.53 -5.95
C LYS A 141 -17.56 10.97 -6.04
N SER A 142 -18.28 11.44 -5.01
CA SER A 142 -18.77 12.81 -4.94
C SER A 142 -17.61 13.83 -4.84
N LYS A 143 -16.59 13.57 -4.01
CA LYS A 143 -15.40 14.44 -3.90
C LYS A 143 -14.60 14.47 -5.20
N PHE A 144 -14.39 13.32 -5.87
CA PHE A 144 -13.69 13.26 -7.16
C PHE A 144 -14.49 13.90 -8.31
N ASN A 145 -15.82 13.74 -8.35
CA ASN A 145 -16.68 14.36 -9.38
C ASN A 145 -16.98 15.85 -9.12
N GLY A 146 -16.83 16.34 -7.88
CA GLY A 146 -17.06 17.73 -7.50
C GLY A 146 -15.89 18.69 -7.80
N LEU A 147 -14.76 18.18 -8.27
CA LEU A 147 -13.57 18.96 -8.65
C LEU A 147 -13.51 19.32 -10.14
N GLN A 148 -14.57 19.00 -10.92
CA GLN A 148 -14.76 19.50 -12.28
C GLN A 148 -15.80 20.64 -12.32
N THR A 149 -15.47 21.81 -11.78
CA THR A 149 -16.08 23.11 -12.16
C THR A 149 -15.16 24.26 -11.82
#